data_AF-A8UYG0-F1
#
_entry.id   AF-A8UYG0-F1
#
_cell.length_a   1.000
_cell.length_b   1.000
_cell.length_c   1.000
_cell.angle_alpha   90.00
_cell.angle_beta   90.00
_cell.angle_gamma   90.00
#
_symmetry.space_group_name_H-M   'P 1'
#
loop_
_entity.id
_entity.type
_entity.pdbx_description
1 polymer ?
#
loop_
_entity_poly.entity_id
_entity_poly.type
_entity_poly.pdbx_seq_one_letter_code
_entity_poly.pdbx_strand_id
1 'polypeptide(L)' 'MPDVEKPLPDWVRERILRKVQNKALAEEALKYISVVEREDGTLWVKENFEETHKHALMFMVLSCVNYAQRLLRGEDIDDL' A
#
# COMPACT_ATOMS: atom_id res chain seq x y z
N MET A 1 19.58 -12.76 -3.31
CA MET A 1 19.84 -11.32 -3.11
C MET A 1 18.97 -10.89 -1.93
N PRO A 2 19.48 -10.25 -0.88
CA PRO A 2 18.65 -9.93 0.28
C PRO A 2 17.42 -9.13 -0.13
N ASP A 3 16.27 -9.40 0.50
CA ASP A 3 15.02 -8.68 0.30
C ASP A 3 15.25 -7.16 0.32
N VAL A 4 14.90 -6.46 -0.76
CA VAL A 4 15.12 -5.02 -0.87
C VAL A 4 13.80 -4.28 -0.60
N GLU A 5 13.76 -3.54 0.50
CA GLU A 5 12.61 -2.69 0.84
C GLU A 5 12.73 -1.33 0.13
N LYS A 6 11.69 -0.97 -0.62
CA LYS A 6 11.60 0.25 -1.45
C LYS A 6 10.29 0.97 -1.15
N PRO A 7 10.21 2.30 -1.37
CA PRO A 7 8.95 3.01 -1.31
C PRO A 7 7.95 2.48 -2.35
N LEU A 8 6.66 2.62 -2.04
CA LEU A 8 5.59 2.34 -3.00
C LEU A 8 5.78 3.20 -4.28
N PRO A 9 5.72 2.62 -5.50
CA PRO A 9 5.83 3.39 -6.73
C PRO A 9 4.77 4.49 -6.84
N ASP A 10 5.15 5.64 -7.40
CA ASP A 10 4.27 6.82 -7.47
C ASP A 10 2.97 6.56 -8.23
N TRP A 11 3.01 5.76 -9.30
CA TRP A 11 1.81 5.42 -10.06
C TRP A 11 0.79 4.60 -9.25
N VAL A 12 1.26 3.76 -8.32
CA VAL A 12 0.38 3.00 -7.40
C VAL A 12 -0.23 3.96 -6.39
N ARG A 13 0.60 4.85 -5.82
CA ARG A 13 0.18 5.89 -4.88
C ARG A 13 -0.93 6.76 -5.46
N GLU A 14 -0.74 7.26 -6.68
CA GLU A 14 -1.72 8.09 -7.38
C GLU A 14 -3.03 7.35 -7.64
N ARG A 15 -2.99 6.09 -8.06
CA ARG A 15 -4.19 5.28 -8.31
C ARG A 15 -5.02 5.08 -7.04
N ILE A 16 -4.36 4.76 -5.93
CA ILE A 16 -5.01 4.64 -4.62
C ILE A 16 -5.67 5.97 -4.22
N LEU A 17 -4.95 7.09 -4.34
CA LEU A 17 -5.46 8.42 -3.98
C LEU A 17 -6.64 8.89 -4.84
N ARG A 18 -6.79 8.36 -6.06
CA ARG A 18 -7.97 8.61 -6.92
C ARG A 18 -9.19 7.79 -6.48
N LYS A 19 -9.00 6.56 -5.99
CA LYS A 19 -10.06 5.64 -5.54
C LYS A 19 -10.64 6.05 -4.19
N VAL A 20 -9.80 6.44 -3.24
CA VAL A 20 -10.20 6.72 -1.85
C VAL A 20 -10.83 8.11 -1.69
N GLN A 21 -11.89 8.20 -0.88
CA GLN A 21 -12.55 9.48 -0.60
C GLN A 21 -11.75 10.36 0.36
N ASN A 22 -11.23 9.78 1.45
CA ASN A 22 -10.47 10.50 2.46
C ASN A 22 -8.98 10.54 2.09
N LYS A 23 -8.60 11.50 1.25
CA LYS A 23 -7.23 11.65 0.73
C LYS A 23 -6.20 11.90 1.82
N ALA A 24 -6.51 12.75 2.80
CA ALA A 24 -5.59 13.07 3.88
C ALA A 24 -5.25 11.82 4.72
N LEU A 25 -6.26 11.01 5.06
CA LEU A 25 -6.05 9.76 5.79
C LEU A 25 -5.27 8.74 4.95
N ALA A 26 -5.54 8.68 3.64
CA ALA A 26 -4.82 7.79 2.74
C ALA A 26 -3.35 8.22 2.54
N GLU A 27 -3.07 9.52 2.40
CA GLU A 27 -1.70 10.05 2.33
C GLU A 27 -0.91 9.71 3.59
N GLU A 28 -1.53 9.81 4.77
CA GLU A 28 -0.92 9.38 6.02
C GLU A 28 -0.68 7.87 6.04
N ALA A 29 -1.67 7.07 5.66
CA ALA A 29 -1.56 5.62 5.59
C ALA A 29 -0.42 5.15 4.66
N LEU A 30 -0.29 5.78 3.50
CA LEU A 30 0.73 5.47 2.49
C LEU A 30 2.17 5.73 2.95
N LYS A 31 2.39 6.44 4.06
CA LYS A 31 3.71 6.59 4.68
C LYS A 31 4.19 5.32 5.36
N TYR A 32 3.26 4.45 5.75
CA TYR A 32 3.54 3.20 6.46
C TYR A 32 3.61 1.98 5.52
N ILE A 33 3.62 2.19 4.20
CA ILE A 33 3.56 1.12 3.21
C ILE A 33 4.81 1.13 2.34
N SER A 34 5.42 -0.04 2.20
CA SER A 34 6.59 -0.28 1.36
C SER A 34 6.39 -1.48 0.44
N VAL A 35 7.26 -1.60 -0.56
CA VAL A 35 7.35 -2.77 -1.44
C VAL A 35 8.65 -3.49 -1.14
N VAL A 36 8.55 -4.79 -0.92
CA VAL A 36 9.68 -5.69 -0.74
C VAL A 36 9.82 -6.51 -2.02
N GLU A 37 10.96 -6.36 -2.67
CA GLU A 37 11.36 -7.20 -3.80
C GLU A 37 12.10 -8.42 -3.26
N ARG A 38 11.51 -9.60 -3.46
CA ARG A 38 12.05 -10.89 -2.99
C ARG A 38 13.06 -11.46 -3.96
N GLU A 39 13.81 -12.47 -3.50
CA GLU A 39 14.82 -13.19 -4.29
C GLU A 39 14.31 -13.80 -5.60
N ASP A 40 13.06 -14.24 -5.63
CA ASP A 40 12.41 -14.84 -6.80
C ASP A 40 11.85 -13.79 -7.78
N GLY A 41 12.11 -12.50 -7.54
CA GLY A 41 11.60 -11.39 -8.33
C GLY A 41 10.13 -11.03 -8.04
N THR A 42 9.49 -11.70 -7.08
CA THR A 42 8.13 -11.34 -6.67
C THR A 42 8.12 -10.06 -5.82
N LEU A 43 7.08 -9.25 -6.01
CA LEU A 43 6.84 -8.05 -5.22
C LEU A 43 5.83 -8.33 -4.11
N TRP A 44 6.17 -7.93 -2.90
CA TRP A 44 5.30 -8.01 -1.73
C TRP A 44 5.05 -6.62 -1.16
N VAL A 45 3.81 -6.29 -0.84
CA VAL A 45 3.50 -5.01 -0.15
C VAL A 45 3.50 -5.26 1.34
N LYS A 46 4.34 -4.51 2.06
CA LYS A 46 4.51 -4.60 3.50
C LYS A 46 3.91 -3.36 4.16
N GLU A 47 3.22 -3.58 5.28
CA GLU A 47 2.80 -2.52 6.19
C GLU A 47 3.80 -2.44 7.35
N ASN A 48 4.08 -1.22 7.80
CA ASN A 48 4.98 -0.90 8.90
C ASN A 48 4.23 -0.05 9.95
N PHE A 49 2.96 -0.35 10.22
CA PHE A 49 2.09 0.43 11.09
C PHE A 49 1.92 -0.23 12.48
N GLU A 50 2.52 0.37 13.50
CA GLU A 50 2.57 -0.22 14.85
C GLU A 50 1.46 0.31 15.78
N GLU A 51 0.79 1.41 15.43
CA GLU A 51 -0.16 2.10 16.31
C GLU A 51 -1.59 1.54 16.22
N THR A 52 -1.78 0.30 16.65
CA THR A 52 -3.05 -0.46 16.53
C THR A 52 -4.27 0.19 17.19
N HIS A 53 -4.07 1.13 18.12
CA HIS A 53 -5.13 1.91 18.76
C HIS A 53 -5.72 3.01 17.86
N LYS A 54 -5.02 3.42 16.79
CA LYS A 54 -5.51 4.38 15.79
C LYS A 54 -6.33 3.67 14.72
N HIS A 55 -7.49 3.15 15.10
CA HIS A 55 -8.28 2.25 14.26
C HIS A 55 -8.61 2.79 12.85
N ALA A 56 -8.97 4.07 12.73
CA ALA A 56 -9.26 4.66 11.42
C ALA A 56 -8.06 4.63 10.47
N LEU A 57 -6.87 4.98 10.98
CA LEU A 57 -5.63 4.93 10.20
C LEU A 57 -5.22 3.49 9.90
N MET A 58 -5.34 2.59 10.88
CA MET A 58 -5.11 1.16 10.70
C MET A 58 -5.96 0.58 9.56
N PHE A 59 -7.27 0.83 9.54
CA PHE A 59 -8.14 0.36 8.46
C PHE A 59 -7.77 0.97 7.11
N MET A 60 -7.36 2.25 7.07
CA MET A 60 -6.89 2.87 5.84
C MET A 60 -5.58 2.26 5.35
N VAL A 61 -4.62 1.96 6.24
CA VAL A 61 -3.37 1.26 5.92
C VAL A 61 -3.68 -0.10 5.30
N LEU A 62 -4.51 -0.91 5.95
CA LEU A 62 -4.90 -2.23 5.44
C LEU A 62 -5.59 -2.15 4.08
N SER A 63 -6.46 -1.15 3.88
CA SER A 63 -7.13 -0.92 2.59
C SER A 63 -6.12 -0.55 1.50
N CYS A 64 -5.20 0.37 1.80
CA CYS A 64 -4.16 0.80 0.86
C CYS A 64 -3.18 -0.33 0.53
N VAL A 65 -2.83 -1.19 1.49
CA VAL A 65 -2.02 -2.39 1.27
C VAL A 65 -2.71 -3.32 0.28
N ASN A 66 -4.00 -3.61 0.49
CA ASN A 66 -4.77 -4.46 -0.41
C ASN A 66 -4.82 -3.87 -1.83
N TYR A 67 -5.11 -2.57 -1.97
CA TYR A 67 -5.11 -1.92 -3.28
C TYR A 67 -3.74 -1.96 -3.97
N ALA A 68 -2.67 -1.68 -3.22
CA ALA A 68 -1.31 -1.75 -3.75
C ALA A 68 -0.94 -3.16 -4.22
N GLN A 69 -1.30 -4.20 -3.47
CA GLN A 69 -1.04 -5.59 -3.86
C GLN A 69 -1.75 -5.94 -5.16
N ARG A 70 -3.01 -5.55 -5.30
CA ARG A 70 -3.81 -5.79 -6.51
C ARG A 70 -3.23 -5.06 -7.72
N LEU A 71 -2.93 -3.77 -7.58
CA LEU A 71 -2.32 -2.97 -8.64
C LEU A 71 -0.98 -3.56 -9.12
N LEU A 72 -0.11 -3.98 -8.20
CA LEU A 72 1.18 -4.59 -8.55
C LEU A 72 1.04 -5.96 -9.22
N ARG A 73 -0.09 -6.66 -9.04
CA ARG A 73 -0.44 -7.89 -9.76
C ARG A 73 -1.12 -7.64 -11.10
N GLY A 74 -1.36 -6.38 -11.46
CA GLY A 74 -2.06 -6.00 -12.69
C GLY A 74 -3.59 -6.10 -12.59
N GLU A 75 -4.13 -6.18 -11.37
CA GLU A 75 -5.57 -6.18 -11.14
C GLU A 75 -6.14 -4.75 -11.06
N ASP A 76 -7.42 -4.60 -11.41
CA ASP A 76 -8.15 -3.36 -11.18
C ASP A 76 -8.61 -3.27 -9.71
N ILE A 77 -8.66 -2.04 -9.19
CA ILE A 77 -9.15 -1.72 -7.84
C ILE A 77 -10.48 -0.96 -7.87
N ASP A 78 -10.97 -0.59 -9.06
CA ASP A 78 -12.22 0.14 -9.21
C ASP A 78 -13.46 -0.73 -8.91
N ASP A 79 -13.33 -2.06 -8.96
CA ASP A 79 -14.40 -3.05 -8.74
C ASP A 79 -14.83 -3.28 -7.26
N LEU A 80 -14.21 -2.59 -6.30
CA LEU A 80 -14.51 -2.68 -4.84
C LEU A 80 -15.43 -1.56 -4.32
#